data_AF-A0A9E5E3M3-F1
#
_entry.id   AF-A0A9E5E3M3-F1
#
_cell.length_a   1.000
_cell.length_b   1.000
_cell.length_c   1.000
_cell.angle_alpha   90.00
_cell.angle_beta   90.00
_cell.angle_gamma   90.00
#
_symmetry.space_group_name_H-M   'P 1'
#
loop_
_entity.id
_entity.type
_entity.pdbx_description
1 polymer ?
#
loop_
_entity_poly.entity_id
_entity_poly.type
_entity_poly.pdbx_seq_one_letter_code
_entity_poly.pdbx_strand_id
1 'polypeptide(L)' 'DRLRLPKGPSFGMTTTLISPFMYLAHYELVTTPAGLAELAASKLDPDLLRLCIGCEPVEEIIAALAEALG' A
#
# COMPACT_ATOMS: atom_id res chain seq x y z
N ASP A 1 -3.18 -6.85 12.08
CA ASP A 1 -2.17 -6.59 11.06
C ASP A 1 -0.87 -7.28 11.47
N ARG A 2 -0.32 -8.15 10.61
CA ARG A 2 0.93 -8.90 10.84
C ARG A 2 2.16 -8.25 10.21
N LEU A 3 1.97 -7.27 9.32
CA LEU A 3 3.07 -6.65 8.61
C LEU A 3 3.81 -5.65 9.50
N ARG A 4 5.09 -5.89 9.75
CA ARG A 4 5.91 -5.10 10.69
C ARG A 4 6.62 -3.92 10.02
N LEU A 5 5.99 -3.31 9.02
CA LEU A 5 6.46 -2.07 8.39
C LEU A 5 5.63 -0.87 8.89
N PRO A 6 6.22 0.34 9.03
CA PRO A 6 5.44 1.53 9.34
C PRO A 6 4.43 1.83 8.23
N LYS A 7 3.26 2.37 8.63
CA LYS A 7 2.17 2.71 7.71
C LYS A 7 2.04 4.20 7.54
N GLY A 8 1.99 4.67 6.31
CA GLY A 8 1.81 6.10 6.04
C GLY A 8 1.72 6.46 4.56
N PRO A 9 1.06 7.59 4.23
CA PRO A 9 0.86 8.02 2.85
C PRO A 9 2.08 8.70 2.21
N SER A 10 3.16 8.92 2.96
CA SER A 10 4.38 9.60 2.50
C SER A 10 5.29 8.68 1.65
N PHE A 11 6.35 9.26 1.07
CA PHE A 11 7.36 8.56 0.26
C PHE A 11 8.74 9.27 0.36
N GLY A 12 9.82 8.62 -0.08
CA GLY A 12 11.16 9.21 -0.16
C GLY A 12 11.93 9.25 1.17
N MET A 13 11.53 8.43 2.14
CA MET A 13 12.20 8.31 3.44
C MET A 13 13.27 7.21 3.42
N THR A 14 14.18 7.24 4.40
CA THR A 14 15.18 6.17 4.61
C THR A 14 14.59 4.90 5.22
N THR A 15 13.35 4.95 5.71
CA THR A 15 12.59 3.81 6.22
C THR A 15 11.52 3.41 5.23
N THR A 16 11.34 2.10 5.03
CA THR A 16 10.32 1.53 4.17
C THR A 16 8.93 1.82 4.74
N LEU A 17 8.01 2.27 3.88
CA LEU A 17 6.62 2.57 4.23
C LEU A 17 5.64 1.77 3.38
N ILE A 18 4.56 1.30 3.98
CA ILE A 18 3.43 0.71 3.26
C ILE A 18 2.14 1.51 3.51
N SER A 19 1.28 1.58 2.49
CA SER A 19 0.04 2.36 2.56
C SER A 19 -1.09 1.67 1.78
N PRO A 20 -2.31 1.55 2.35
CA PRO A 20 -3.51 1.30 1.56
C PRO A 20 -3.85 2.56 0.76
N PHE A 21 -3.14 2.73 -0.36
CA PHE A 21 -3.01 4.02 -1.04
C PHE A 21 -4.35 4.52 -1.56
N MET A 22 -5.16 3.64 -2.17
CA MET A 22 -6.47 4.01 -2.69
C MET A 22 -7.42 4.48 -1.59
N TYR A 23 -7.43 3.80 -0.45
CA TYR A 23 -8.24 4.19 0.71
C TYR A 23 -7.80 5.51 1.34
N LEU A 24 -6.49 5.80 1.38
CA LEU A 24 -5.98 7.01 2.03
C LEU A 24 -5.96 8.24 1.11
N ALA A 25 -5.69 8.06 -0.18
CA ALA A 25 -5.59 9.16 -1.14
C ALA A 25 -6.89 9.40 -1.92
N HIS A 26 -7.72 8.37 -2.08
CA HIS A 26 -8.88 8.38 -2.98
C HIS A 26 -10.11 7.69 -2.37
N TYR A 27 -10.46 8.06 -1.13
CA TYR A 27 -11.54 7.41 -0.37
C TYR A 27 -12.87 7.32 -1.13
N GLU A 28 -13.27 8.38 -1.86
CA GLU A 28 -14.51 8.35 -2.66
C GLU A 28 -14.46 7.34 -3.82
N LEU A 29 -13.28 7.11 -4.41
CA LEU A 29 -13.12 6.14 -5.50
C LEU A 29 -13.34 4.70 -5.03
N VAL A 30 -13.03 4.40 -3.77
CA VAL A 30 -13.16 3.05 -3.21
C VAL A 30 -14.47 2.82 -2.44
N THR A 31 -15.25 3.86 -2.16
CA THR A 31 -16.47 3.76 -1.33
C THR A 31 -17.78 4.02 -2.08
N THR A 32 -17.71 4.54 -3.30
CA THR A 32 -18.91 4.86 -4.10
C THR A 32 -19.04 3.93 -5.32
N PRO A 33 -20.27 3.59 -5.76
CA PRO A 33 -20.46 2.78 -6.98
C PRO A 33 -19.85 3.42 -8.23
N ALA A 34 -19.94 4.75 -8.35
CA ALA A 34 -19.35 5.49 -9.47
C ALA A 34 -17.82 5.42 -9.45
N GLY A 35 -17.22 5.61 -8.27
CA GLY A 35 -15.78 5.48 -8.07
C GLY A 35 -15.25 4.08 -8.38
N LEU A 36 -15.93 3.03 -7.91
CA LEU A 36 -15.56 1.65 -8.18
C LEU A 36 -15.65 1.32 -9.68
N ALA A 37 -16.64 1.87 -10.39
CA ALA A 37 -16.74 1.74 -11.84
C ALA A 37 -15.57 2.42 -12.57
N GLU A 38 -15.15 3.59 -12.11
CA GLU A 38 -13.99 4.31 -12.65
C GLU A 38 -12.66 3.54 -12.42
N LEU A 39 -12.47 2.97 -11.22
CA LEU A 39 -11.33 2.12 -10.91
C LEU A 39 -11.29 0.88 -11.80
N ALA A 40 -12.43 0.20 -11.96
CA ALA A 40 -12.54 -0.96 -12.84
C ALA A 40 -12.24 -0.61 -14.30
N ALA A 41 -12.75 0.53 -14.80
CA ALA A 41 -12.45 1.02 -16.15
C ALA A 41 -10.95 1.33 -16.34
N SER A 42 -10.29 1.81 -15.28
CA SER A 42 -8.86 2.11 -15.25
C SER A 42 -7.98 0.88 -14.94
N LYS A 43 -8.60 -0.28 -14.70
CA LYS A 43 -7.93 -1.53 -14.28
C LYS A 43 -7.10 -1.38 -13.00
N LEU A 44 -7.58 -0.54 -12.08
CA LEU A 44 -6.99 -0.34 -10.77
C LEU A 44 -7.77 -1.13 -9.72
N ASP A 45 -7.03 -1.86 -8.91
CA ASP A 45 -7.60 -2.60 -7.78
C ASP A 45 -7.85 -1.63 -6.61
N PRO A 46 -9.06 -1.58 -6.02
CA PRO A 46 -9.32 -0.76 -4.83
C PRO A 46 -8.46 -1.16 -3.62
N ASP A 47 -8.02 -2.41 -3.54
CA ASP A 47 -7.18 -2.92 -2.44
C ASP A 47 -5.68 -2.76 -2.70
N LEU A 48 -5.31 -1.96 -3.70
CA LEU A 48 -3.91 -1.73 -4.05
C LEU A 48 -3.12 -1.12 -2.88
N LEU A 49 -2.11 -1.86 -2.43
CA LEU A 49 -1.11 -1.39 -1.48
C LEU A 49 0.06 -0.73 -2.21
N ARG A 50 0.53 0.40 -1.70
CA ARG A 50 1.76 1.05 -2.17
C ARG A 50 2.88 0.82 -1.18
N LEU A 51 4.01 0.30 -1.67
CA LEU A 51 5.24 0.13 -0.91
C LEU A 51 6.26 1.17 -1.37
N CYS A 52 6.79 1.95 -0.44
CA CYS A 52 7.88 2.90 -0.66
C CYS A 52 9.14 2.34 0.00
N ILE A 53 10.10 1.89 -0.81
CA ILE A 53 11.32 1.23 -0.34
C ILE A 53 12.27 2.26 0.28
N GLY A 54 12.71 1.98 1.51
CA GLY A 54 13.70 2.75 2.24
C GLY A 54 15.13 2.27 1.97
N CYS A 55 15.99 2.41 2.96
CA CYS A 55 17.42 2.08 2.90
C CYS A 55 17.81 0.93 3.83
N GLU A 56 16.85 0.21 4.43
CA GLU A 56 17.12 -0.98 5.21
C GLU A 56 17.73 -2.11 4.36
N PRO A 57 18.43 -3.09 4.96
CA PRO A 57 18.84 -4.29 4.24
C PRO A 57 17.64 -4.96 3.56
N VAL A 58 17.81 -5.34 2.29
CA VAL A 58 16.71 -5.87 1.48
C VAL A 58 16.13 -7.16 2.07
N GLU A 59 16.97 -7.96 2.73
CA GLU A 59 16.59 -9.20 3.40
C GLU A 59 15.61 -8.95 4.55
N GLU A 60 15.78 -7.85 5.29
CA GLU A 60 14.88 -7.48 6.38
C GLU A 60 13.49 -7.08 5.85
N ILE A 61 13.46 -6.31 4.76
CA ILE A 61 12.20 -5.91 4.10
C ILE A 61 11.46 -7.14 3.57
N ILE A 62 12.17 -8.04 2.87
CA ILE A 62 11.59 -9.28 2.35
C ILE A 62 11.08 -10.17 3.48
N ALA A 63 11.84 -10.32 4.57
CA ALA A 63 11.43 -11.12 5.72
C ALA A 63 10.15 -10.56 6.37
N ALA A 64 10.04 -9.24 6.53
CA ALA A 64 8.84 -8.60 7.07
C ALA A 64 7.60 -8.83 6.18
N LEU A 65 7.78 -8.78 4.84
CA LEU A 65 6.70 -9.09 3.89
C LEU A 65 6.33 -10.57 3.92
N ALA A 66 7.31 -11.48 3.97
CA ALA A 66 7.08 -12.92 4.04
C ALA A 66 6.34 -13.32 5.32
N GLU A 67 6.70 -12.74 6.47
CA GLU A 67 5.99 -12.94 7.74
C GLU A 67 4.52 -12.52 7.66
N ALA A 68 4.22 -11.46 6.90
CA ALA A 68 2.86 -10.95 6.73
C ALA A 68 2.02 -11.74 5.73
N LEU A 69 2.64 -12.28 4.67
CA LEU A 69 1.98 -12.98 3.57
C LEU A 69 1.89 -14.50 3.76
N GLY A 70 2.64 -15.07 4.70
CA GLY A 70 2.59 -16.49 5.09
C GLY A 70 1.57 -16.81 6.18
#